data_AF-A0A0V7ZY25-F1
#
_entry.id   AF-A0A0V7ZY25-F1
#
_cell.length_a   1.000
_cell.length_b   1.000
_cell.length_c   1.000
_cell.angle_alpha   90.00
_cell.angle_beta   90.00
_cell.angle_gamma   90.00
#
_symmetry.space_group_name_H-M   'P 1'
#
loop_
_entity.id
_entity.type
_entity.pdbx_description
1 polymer ?
#
loop_
_entity_poly.entity_id
_entity_poly.type
_entity_poly.pdbx_seq_one_letter_code
_entity_poly.pdbx_strand_id
1 'polypeptide(L)' 'MRDSVTYQLLVDEGRAEGSQEATHKIAINLLKEGLSIELIAKTTGLMVEEVQQLQSTQVDNQAE' A
#
# COMPACT_ATOMS: atom_id res chain seq x y z
N MET A 1 -25.67 -24.36 -7.83
CA MET A 1 -25.20 -23.18 -8.57
C MET A 1 -25.05 -21.93 -7.68
N ARG A 2 -24.73 -22.07 -6.38
CA ARG A 2 -24.44 -20.94 -5.46
C ARG A 2 -22.98 -20.93 -4.97
N ASP A 3 -22.14 -21.81 -5.52
CA ASP A 3 -20.77 -22.02 -5.03
C ASP A 3 -19.70 -21.38 -5.93
N SER A 4 -20.06 -21.01 -7.17
CA SER A 4 -19.11 -20.45 -8.15
C SER A 4 -18.83 -18.96 -7.96
N VAL A 5 -19.78 -18.21 -7.37
CA VAL A 5 -19.65 -16.75 -7.20
C VAL A 5 -18.78 -16.41 -5.99
N THR A 6 -18.87 -17.23 -4.93
CA THR A 6 -18.12 -17.03 -3.69
C THR A 6 -16.62 -17.21 -3.88
N TYR A 7 -16.20 -18.20 -4.69
CA TYR A 7 -14.78 -18.39 -5.02
C TYR A 7 -14.20 -17.26 -5.86
N GLN A 8 -14.98 -16.73 -6.81
CA GLN A 8 -14.55 -15.61 -7.64
C GLN A 8 -14.29 -14.37 -6.77
N LEU A 9 -15.20 -14.07 -5.83
CA LEU A 9 -15.06 -12.97 -4.89
C LEU A 9 -13.82 -13.11 -4.01
N LEU A 10 -13.55 -14.30 -3.46
CA LEU A 10 -12.37 -14.54 -2.63
C LEU A 10 -11.05 -14.36 -3.40
N VAL A 11 -11.02 -14.74 -4.67
CA VAL A 11 -9.83 -14.57 -5.53
C VAL A 11 -9.62 -13.11 -5.92
N ASP A 12 -10.70 -12.38 -6.20
CA ASP A 12 -10.64 -10.95 -6.51
C ASP A 12 -10.24 -10.13 -5.28
N GLU A 13 -10.75 -10.49 -4.10
CA GLU A 13 -10.42 -9.87 -2.81
C GLU A 13 -8.94 -10.09 -2.46
N GLY A 14 -8.44 -11.34 -2.56
CA GLY A 14 -7.02 -11.64 -2.35
C GLY A 14 -6.09 -10.96 -3.36
N ARG A 15 -6.53 -10.74 -4.60
CA ARG A 15 -5.77 -9.98 -5.61
C ARG A 15 -5.74 -8.48 -5.32
N ALA A 16 -6.86 -7.92 -4.85
CA ALA A 16 -6.96 -6.52 -4.47
C ALA A 16 -6.09 -6.23 -3.23
N GLU A 17 -6.18 -7.06 -2.19
CA GLU A 17 -5.36 -6.97 -0.99
C GLU A 17 -3.86 -7.07 -1.33
N GLY A 18 -3.47 -8.05 -2.14
CA GLY A 18 -2.08 -8.21 -2.58
C GLY A 18 -1.55 -7.02 -3.39
N SER A 19 -2.42 -6.40 -4.20
CA SER A 19 -2.06 -5.20 -4.97
C SER A 19 -1.87 -3.98 -4.06
N GLN A 20 -2.75 -3.82 -3.06
CA GLN A 20 -2.65 -2.71 -2.10
C GLN A 20 -1.43 -2.84 -1.21
N GLU A 21 -1.14 -4.05 -0.70
CA GLU A 21 0.07 -4.33 0.07
C GLU A 21 1.35 -4.07 -0.73
N ALA A 22 1.39 -4.46 -2.01
CA ALA A 22 2.54 -4.22 -2.87
C ALA A 22 2.79 -2.72 -3.05
N THR A 23 1.74 -1.95 -3.30
CA THR A 23 1.82 -0.48 -3.45
C THR A 23 2.32 0.19 -2.18
N HIS A 24 1.83 -0.23 -1.00
CA HIS A 24 2.31 0.30 0.29
C HIS A 24 3.78 -0.07 0.55
N LYS A 25 4.20 -1.31 0.27
CA LYS A 25 5.60 -1.74 0.42
C LYS A 25 6.53 -0.93 -0.49
N ILE A 26 6.11 -0.64 -1.73
CA ILE A 26 6.86 0.21 -2.65
C ILE A 26 6.97 1.64 -2.08
N ALA A 27 5.85 2.23 -1.64
CA ALA A 27 5.85 3.57 -1.07
C ALA A 27 6.78 3.68 0.15
N ILE A 28 6.76 2.70 1.05
CA ILE A 28 7.66 2.61 2.21
C ILE A 28 9.13 2.54 1.78
N ASN A 29 9.46 1.71 0.79
CA ASN A 29 10.84 1.61 0.32
C ASN A 29 11.32 2.92 -0.30
N LEU A 30 10.45 3.61 -1.06
CA LEU A 30 10.78 4.92 -1.64
C LEU A 30 10.95 6.00 -0.55
N LEU A 31 10.16 5.96 0.53
CA LEU A 31 10.33 6.84 1.70
C LEU A 31 11.70 6.62 2.36
N LYS A 32 12.14 5.36 2.49
CA LYS A 32 13.46 5.01 3.06
C LYS A 32 14.62 5.50 2.21
N GLU A 33 14.45 5.53 0.89
CA GLU A 33 15.42 6.11 -0.06
C GLU A 33 15.43 7.65 -0.01
N GLY A 34 14.59 8.28 0.82
CA GLY A 34 14.55 9.74 1.00
C GLY A 34 13.85 10.49 -0.13
N LEU A 35 13.02 9.82 -0.92
CA LEU A 35 12.26 10.45 -1.99
C LEU A 35 11.12 11.33 -1.44
N SER A 36 10.73 12.34 -2.21
CA SER A 36 9.66 13.25 -1.80
C SER A 36 8.29 12.56 -1.82
N ILE A 37 7.44 12.91 -0.85
CA ILE A 37 6.09 12.37 -0.69
C ILE A 37 5.26 12.57 -1.97
N GLU A 38 5.38 13.73 -2.62
CA GLU A 38 4.68 14.03 -3.88
C GLU A 38 5.09 13.10 -5.03
N LEU A 39 6.39 12.79 -5.14
CA LEU A 39 6.90 11.88 -6.17
C LEU A 39 6.45 10.44 -5.90
N ILE A 40 6.43 10.05 -4.63
CA ILE A 40 5.97 8.73 -4.20
C ILE A 40 4.49 8.58 -4.53
N ALA A 41 3.64 9.52 -4.10
CA ALA A 41 2.20 9.55 -4.39
C ALA A 41 1.93 9.43 -5.90
N LYS A 42 2.66 10.20 -6.73
CA LYS A 42 2.53 10.14 -8.18
C LYS A 42 2.97 8.80 -8.79
N THR A 43 3.99 8.16 -8.23
CA THR A 43 4.57 6.92 -8.77
C THR A 43 3.78 5.69 -8.34
N THR A 44 3.29 5.67 -7.10
CA THR A 44 2.53 4.54 -6.54
C THR A 44 1.03 4.68 -6.79
N GLY A 45 0.56 5.87 -7.15
CA GLY A 45 -0.87 6.17 -7.28
C GLY A 45 -1.59 6.33 -5.94
N LEU A 46 -0.84 6.42 -4.84
CA LEU A 46 -1.39 6.72 -3.51
C LEU A 46 -1.67 8.21 -3.36
N MET A 47 -2.59 8.54 -2.45
CA MET A 47 -2.81 9.91 -2.04
C MET A 47 -1.63 10.40 -1.18
N VAL A 48 -1.33 11.70 -1.26
CA VAL A 48 -0.26 12.33 -0.46
C VAL A 48 -0.47 12.08 1.05
N GLU A 49 -1.72 12.13 1.50
CA GLU A 49 -2.12 11.86 2.89
C GLU A 49 -1.79 10.41 3.31
N GLU A 50 -2.02 9.43 2.43
CA GLU A 50 -1.69 8.02 2.69
C GLU A 50 -0.17 7.83 2.82
N VAL A 51 0.61 8.48 1.95
CA VAL A 51 2.07 8.43 2.01
C VAL A 51 2.59 9.12 3.28
N GLN A 52 1.96 10.21 3.73
CA GLN A 52 2.29 10.86 5.01
C GLN A 52 1.99 9.94 6.19
N GLN A 53 0.86 9.25 6.20
CA GLN A 53 0.55 8.27 7.25
C GLN A 53 1.58 7.14 7.29
N LEU A 54 1.96 6.60 6.12
CA LEU A 54 3.01 5.58 6.03
C LEU A 54 4.36 6.08 6.55
N GLN A 55 4.69 7.35 6.34
CA GLN A 55 5.88 7.99 6.89
C GLN A 55 5.80 8.10 8.43
N SER A 56 4.67 8.56 8.98
CA SER A 56 4.48 8.67 10.44
C SER A 56 4.55 7.31 11.13
N THR A 57 3.89 6.28 10.59
CA THR A 57 3.95 4.91 11.13
C THR A 57 5.35 4.31 11.06
N GLN A 58 6.16 4.67 10.06
CA GLN A 58 7.58 4.27 10.00
C GLN A 58 8.42 4.90 11.12
N VAL A 59 8.18 6.17 11.46
CA VAL A 59 8.92 6.88 12.50
C VAL A 59 8.68 6.27 13.87
N ASP A 60 7.43 5.87 14.17
CA ASP A 60 7.09 5.22 15.44
C ASP A 60 7.75 3.84 15.60
N ASN A 61 7.86 3.06 14.52
CA ASN A 61 8.53 1.74 14.53
C ASN A 61 10.07 1.79 14.49
N GLN A 62 10.67 2.96 14.28
CA GLN A 62 12.13 3.14 14.32
C GLN A 62 12.64 3.66 15.69
N ALA A 63 11.71 3.94 16.62
CA ALA A 63 12.01 4.48 17.94
C ALA A 63 12.05 3.43 19.08
N GLU A 64 11.86 2.14 18.77
CA GLU A 64 12.00 1.00 19.71
C GLU A 64 13.28 0.17 19.47
#